data_AF-A0A954Y7J5-F1
#
_entry.id   AF-A0A954Y7J5-F1
#
_cell.length_a   1.000
_cell.length_b   1.000
_cell.length_c   1.000
_cell.angle_alpha   90.00
_cell.angle_beta   90.00
_cell.angle_gamma   90.00
#
_symmetry.space_group_name_H-M   'P 1'
#
loop_
_entity.id
_entity.type
_entity.pdbx_description
1 polymer ?
#
loop_
_entity_poly.entity_id
_entity_poly.type
_entity_poly.pdbx_seq_one_letter_code
_entity_poly.pdbx_strand_id
1 'polypeptide(L)'
;VGFDPGFNGSSGVQGVAWTTFGSGRRALQDTATGATIYDLASGFPYLPNPSPPGGNFPRDLDFNDATGDVYVRRNNDVLAATRTGDNSVSDQRVLVDNGGTAEFQLGQHIAFLGGTPAGDLIIYNDRPNNDPAAFVDVVKVVDTSGAQQQADFNLLGGLTGADIADGAGIYDFDYDPQTNTLALMDFANRNVFVFVVGDLAGLAGDYNEDGAVNAADYTVWRDNFGSNLALPGENPAAATPGMVDQEDYDFWRSQYGNSAAGPVPDGSSVATPEPASQLLLLAGALFLRVRTRRA
;
A
#
# COMPACT_ATOMS: atom_id res chain seq x y z
N VAL A 1 9.27 -6.57 17.53
CA VAL A 1 9.57 -8.02 17.48
C VAL A 1 8.96 -8.49 16.19
N GLY A 2 9.63 -9.32 15.40
CA GLY A 2 9.12 -9.73 14.09
C GLY A 2 9.18 -11.24 13.91
N PHE A 3 8.36 -11.77 13.00
CA PHE A 3 8.50 -13.15 12.56
C PHE A 3 9.55 -13.21 11.45
N ASP A 4 10.68 -13.87 11.71
CA ASP A 4 11.71 -14.06 10.70
C ASP A 4 11.30 -15.22 9.79
N PRO A 5 11.04 -14.98 8.50
CA PRO A 5 10.60 -15.99 7.55
C PRO A 5 11.75 -16.92 7.11
N GLY A 6 12.96 -16.72 7.64
CA GLY A 6 14.17 -17.40 7.20
C GLY A 6 14.69 -16.83 5.88
N PHE A 7 15.78 -17.40 5.37
CA PHE A 7 16.33 -17.00 4.09
C PHE A 7 15.45 -17.49 2.93
N ASN A 8 15.16 -16.61 1.96
CA ASN A 8 14.28 -16.86 0.81
C ASN A 8 12.90 -17.42 1.23
N GLY A 9 12.32 -16.85 2.30
CA GLY A 9 10.91 -17.02 2.67
C GLY A 9 10.47 -18.39 3.20
N SER A 10 11.38 -19.36 3.33
CA SER A 10 11.16 -20.65 4.04
C SER A 10 12.31 -21.64 3.88
N SER A 11 13.29 -21.38 3.01
CA SER A 11 14.41 -22.30 2.80
C SER A 11 15.40 -22.36 3.98
N GLY A 12 15.26 -21.44 4.93
CA GLY A 12 16.15 -21.26 6.07
C GLY A 12 15.48 -21.39 7.44
N VAL A 13 16.27 -21.14 8.49
CA VAL A 13 15.79 -21.19 9.88
C VAL A 13 14.85 -20.01 10.18
N GLN A 14 13.59 -20.33 10.46
CA GLN A 14 12.53 -19.38 10.81
C GLN A 14 12.41 -19.22 12.33
N GLY A 15 11.74 -18.16 12.79
CA GLY A 15 11.47 -18.00 14.21
C GLY A 15 10.91 -16.64 14.61
N VAL A 16 10.84 -16.39 15.91
CA VAL A 16 10.53 -15.06 16.46
C VAL A 16 11.84 -14.31 16.65
N ALA A 17 12.00 -13.21 15.93
CA ALA A 17 13.16 -12.36 15.99
C ALA A 17 12.94 -11.14 16.86
N TRP A 18 13.99 -10.77 17.61
CA TRP A 18 13.97 -9.63 18.51
C TRP A 18 15.36 -9.02 18.64
N THR A 19 15.38 -7.82 19.21
CA THR A 19 16.59 -7.04 19.47
C THR A 19 16.43 -6.27 20.78
N THR A 20 17.50 -5.63 21.26
CA THR A 20 17.50 -4.81 22.47
C THR A 20 18.33 -3.55 22.28
N PHE A 21 18.18 -2.60 23.19
CA PHE A 21 19.03 -1.41 23.21
C PHE A 21 20.51 -1.79 23.30
N GLY A 22 21.34 -1.08 22.54
CA GLY A 22 22.76 -1.37 22.37
C GLY A 22 23.06 -2.55 21.43
N SER A 23 22.09 -3.39 21.08
CA SER A 23 22.29 -4.50 20.15
C SER A 23 22.37 -4.02 18.71
N GLY A 24 23.36 -4.50 17.94
CA GLY A 24 23.44 -4.34 16.49
C GLY A 24 23.07 -5.61 15.72
N ARG A 25 22.45 -6.59 16.39
CA ARG A 25 22.24 -7.96 15.90
C ARG A 25 20.82 -8.45 16.19
N ARG A 26 20.33 -9.33 15.31
CA ARG A 26 19.03 -10.01 15.42
C ARG A 26 19.17 -11.28 16.25
N ALA A 27 18.52 -11.37 17.40
CA ALA A 27 18.31 -12.65 18.10
C ALA A 27 17.11 -13.38 17.51
N LEU A 28 17.11 -14.72 17.57
CA LEU A 28 16.06 -15.58 17.03
C LEU A 28 15.71 -16.70 18.01
N GLN A 29 14.42 -16.92 18.21
CA GLN A 29 13.88 -18.03 18.99
C GLN A 29 12.97 -18.91 18.13
N ASP A 30 12.97 -20.20 18.42
CA ASP A 30 12.07 -21.16 17.82
C ASP A 30 10.62 -20.87 18.25
N THR A 31 9.71 -20.75 17.28
CA THR A 31 8.31 -20.35 17.51
C THR A 31 7.52 -21.38 18.30
N ALA A 32 7.87 -22.66 18.23
CA ALA A 32 7.14 -23.73 18.88
C ALA A 32 7.62 -23.99 20.32
N THR A 33 8.93 -23.91 20.55
CA THR A 33 9.57 -24.29 21.80
C THR A 33 10.06 -23.12 22.64
N GLY A 34 10.20 -21.93 22.02
CA GLY A 34 10.84 -20.76 22.65
C GLY A 34 12.35 -20.89 22.83
N ALA A 35 12.97 -21.96 22.32
CA ALA A 35 14.40 -22.17 22.44
C ALA A 35 15.19 -21.11 21.64
N THR A 36 16.28 -20.61 22.21
CA THR A 36 17.18 -19.69 21.49
C THR A 36 17.89 -20.43 20.36
N ILE A 37 17.71 -19.93 19.13
CA ILE A 37 18.42 -20.39 17.94
C ILE A 37 19.69 -19.54 17.76
N TYR A 38 19.52 -18.21 17.81
CA TYR A 38 20.60 -17.24 17.78
C TYR A 38 20.38 -16.21 18.89
N ASP A 39 21.43 -15.89 19.64
CA ASP A 39 21.40 -14.81 20.62
C ASP A 39 21.95 -13.50 20.03
N LEU A 40 22.00 -12.43 20.84
CA LEU A 40 22.51 -11.12 20.39
C LEU A 40 24.03 -11.10 20.15
N ALA A 41 24.76 -12.19 20.43
CA ALA A 41 26.18 -12.32 20.12
C ALA A 41 26.42 -13.10 18.82
N SER A 42 25.57 -14.07 18.52
CA SER A 42 25.69 -14.99 17.38
C SER A 42 24.80 -14.62 16.21
N GLY A 43 23.70 -13.89 16.42
CA GLY A 43 22.80 -13.42 15.39
C GLY A 43 23.46 -12.49 14.38
N PHE A 44 22.98 -12.47 13.14
CA PHE A 44 23.55 -11.62 12.09
C PHE A 44 23.46 -10.13 12.49
N PRO A 45 24.43 -9.31 12.05
CA PRO A 45 24.42 -7.88 12.33
C PRO A 45 23.60 -7.11 11.28
N TYR A 46 22.55 -6.42 11.71
CA TYR A 46 21.79 -5.50 10.84
C TYR A 46 22.36 -4.08 10.84
N LEU A 47 23.19 -3.72 11.85
CA LEU A 47 23.73 -2.38 11.98
C LEU A 47 24.87 -2.17 10.96
N PRO A 48 24.87 -1.06 10.19
CA PRO A 48 25.97 -0.72 9.28
C PRO A 48 27.31 -0.53 9.99
N ASN A 49 28.41 -0.72 9.26
CA ASN A 49 29.76 -0.41 9.72
C ASN A 49 30.48 0.49 8.69
N PRO A 50 30.85 1.73 9.02
CA PRO A 50 30.74 2.36 10.35
C PRO A 50 29.28 2.57 10.78
N SER A 51 29.06 2.54 12.09
CA SER A 51 27.71 2.78 12.65
C SER A 51 27.23 4.18 12.28
N PRO A 52 25.95 4.34 11.90
CA PRO A 52 25.36 5.65 11.68
C PRO A 52 25.34 6.49 12.97
N PRO A 53 25.26 7.83 12.86
CA PRO A 53 25.20 8.73 14.01
C PRO A 53 24.14 8.35 15.05
N GLY A 54 24.35 8.80 16.29
CA GLY A 54 23.49 8.49 17.45
C GLY A 54 23.81 7.14 18.11
N GLY A 55 23.20 6.91 19.27
CA GLY A 55 23.20 5.65 19.99
C GLY A 55 22.48 4.55 19.22
N ASN A 56 22.52 3.31 19.70
CA ASN A 56 21.87 2.20 19.00
C ASN A 56 20.66 1.73 19.80
N PHE A 57 19.51 2.35 19.54
CA PHE A 57 18.27 2.03 20.24
C PHE A 57 17.23 1.51 19.24
N PRO A 58 17.37 0.25 18.80
CA PRO A 58 16.34 -0.38 18.00
C PRO A 58 15.04 -0.47 18.82
N ARG A 59 13.92 -0.24 18.16
CA ARG A 59 12.57 -0.30 18.72
C ARG A 59 11.82 -1.50 18.19
N ASP A 60 11.95 -1.69 16.88
CA ASP A 60 11.20 -2.70 16.19
C ASP A 60 11.93 -3.17 14.94
N LEU A 61 11.49 -4.28 14.40
CA LEU A 61 12.03 -4.86 13.18
C LEU A 61 11.00 -5.72 12.49
N ASP A 62 11.08 -5.75 11.17
CA ASP A 62 10.25 -6.59 10.34
C ASP A 62 11.04 -7.12 9.13
N PHE A 63 10.46 -8.05 8.39
CA PHE A 63 11.13 -8.77 7.32
C PHE A 63 10.36 -8.74 6.01
N ASN A 64 11.09 -8.80 4.92
CA ASN A 64 10.52 -9.21 3.65
C ASN A 64 10.25 -10.72 3.70
N ASP A 65 8.97 -11.11 3.66
CA ASP A 65 8.53 -12.51 3.69
C ASP A 65 9.10 -13.37 2.57
N ALA A 66 9.40 -12.80 1.40
CA ALA A 66 9.92 -13.53 0.26
C ALA A 66 11.44 -13.74 0.32
N THR A 67 12.20 -12.76 0.81
CA THR A 67 13.68 -12.78 0.76
C THR A 67 14.33 -13.03 2.13
N GLY A 68 13.64 -12.65 3.21
CA GLY A 68 14.18 -12.58 4.57
C GLY A 68 15.01 -11.33 4.86
N ASP A 69 15.02 -10.35 3.94
CA ASP A 69 15.63 -9.04 4.15
C ASP A 69 15.03 -8.40 5.40
N VAL A 70 15.85 -7.70 6.18
CA VAL A 70 15.43 -7.14 7.47
C VAL A 70 15.37 -5.64 7.41
N TYR A 71 14.34 -5.08 8.02
CA TYR A 71 14.14 -3.65 8.22
C TYR A 71 14.06 -3.39 9.71
N VAL A 72 14.82 -2.43 10.21
CA VAL A 72 14.93 -2.16 11.65
C VAL A 72 14.66 -0.71 11.93
N ARG A 73 13.74 -0.47 12.86
CA ARG A 73 13.45 0.85 13.39
C ARG A 73 14.44 1.17 14.50
N ARG A 74 15.35 2.14 14.29
CA ARG A 74 16.40 2.54 15.26
C ARG A 74 16.34 4.04 15.51
N ASN A 75 16.27 4.46 16.77
CA ASN A 75 16.25 5.87 17.20
C ASN A 75 15.11 6.71 16.59
N ASN A 76 15.28 7.24 15.38
CA ASN A 76 14.19 7.75 14.54
C ASN A 76 14.38 7.36 13.05
N ASP A 77 15.41 6.57 12.75
CA ASP A 77 15.82 6.12 11.43
C ASP A 77 15.21 4.75 11.08
N VAL A 78 15.23 4.45 9.79
CA VAL A 78 14.95 3.11 9.25
C VAL A 78 16.26 2.55 8.70
N LEU A 79 16.64 1.37 9.18
CA LEU A 79 17.77 0.61 8.66
C LEU A 79 17.28 -0.56 7.83
N ALA A 80 18.10 -1.01 6.89
CA ALA A 80 17.85 -2.22 6.12
C ALA A 80 19.12 -3.07 6.00
N ALA A 81 18.97 -4.38 5.86
CA ALA A 81 20.05 -5.27 5.46
C ALA A 81 19.52 -6.41 4.58
N THR A 82 20.27 -6.73 3.53
CA THR A 82 19.92 -7.77 2.56
C THR A 82 20.33 -9.14 3.09
N ARG A 83 19.42 -10.09 3.14
CA ARG A 83 19.65 -11.46 3.61
C ARG A 83 20.46 -12.25 2.58
N THR A 84 21.48 -12.97 3.06
CA THR A 84 22.35 -13.81 2.21
C THR A 84 22.43 -15.26 2.65
N GLY A 85 21.77 -15.61 3.75
CA GLY A 85 21.72 -16.95 4.33
C GLY A 85 21.04 -16.92 5.71
N ASP A 86 20.81 -18.07 6.34
CA ASP A 86 20.03 -18.22 7.59
C ASP A 86 20.43 -17.24 8.70
N ASN A 87 21.72 -16.97 8.81
CA ASN A 87 22.28 -16.07 9.80
C ASN A 87 23.39 -15.19 9.21
N SER A 88 23.19 -14.71 7.98
CA SER A 88 24.10 -13.79 7.32
C SER A 88 23.34 -12.75 6.50
N VAL A 89 23.91 -11.55 6.45
CA VAL A 89 23.40 -10.43 5.66
C VAL A 89 24.56 -9.73 4.95
N SER A 90 24.22 -8.91 3.97
CA SER A 90 25.08 -7.94 3.31
C SER A 90 24.35 -6.60 3.21
N ASP A 91 25.03 -5.57 2.70
CA ASP A 91 24.42 -4.26 2.40
C ASP A 91 23.62 -3.68 3.58
N GLN A 92 24.18 -3.75 4.79
CA GLN A 92 23.62 -3.05 5.94
C GLN A 92 23.69 -1.54 5.68
N ARG A 93 22.53 -0.88 5.63
CA ARG A 93 22.42 0.54 5.27
C ARG A 93 21.38 1.29 6.10
N VAL A 94 21.54 2.60 6.14
CA VAL A 94 20.47 3.51 6.56
C VAL A 94 19.57 3.70 5.36
N LEU A 95 18.32 3.27 5.47
CA LEU A 95 17.31 3.42 4.42
C LEU A 95 16.66 4.81 4.49
N VAL A 96 16.34 5.27 5.71
CA VAL A 96 15.82 6.61 5.98
C VAL A 96 16.58 7.20 7.16
N ASP A 97 17.18 8.38 6.95
CA ASP A 97 17.85 9.16 7.99
C ASP A 97 16.93 10.30 8.45
N ASN A 98 16.38 10.17 9.67
CA ASN A 98 15.56 11.20 10.29
C ASN A 98 16.36 11.97 11.37
N GLY A 99 17.67 12.10 11.12
CA GLY A 99 18.59 12.92 11.90
C GLY A 99 19.09 12.26 13.18
N GLY A 100 18.91 10.94 13.36
CA GLY A 100 19.39 10.20 14.54
C GLY A 100 18.90 10.75 15.89
N THR A 101 17.88 11.60 15.87
CA THR A 101 17.26 12.15 17.07
C THR A 101 16.29 11.10 17.66
N ALA A 102 15.76 11.32 18.86
CA ALA A 102 14.69 10.47 19.40
C ALA A 102 15.06 9.04 19.89
N GLU A 103 16.30 8.81 20.33
CA GLU A 103 16.79 7.53 20.93
C GLU A 103 15.85 6.89 21.98
N PHE A 104 15.11 7.71 22.74
CA PHE A 104 14.20 7.29 23.82
C PHE A 104 12.70 7.48 23.52
N GLN A 105 12.32 7.78 22.27
CA GLN A 105 10.90 7.86 21.91
C GLN A 105 10.24 6.49 21.87
N LEU A 106 9.18 6.33 22.65
CA LEU A 106 8.44 5.08 22.74
C LEU A 106 7.56 4.89 21.52
N GLY A 107 7.27 3.63 21.19
CA GLY A 107 6.28 3.29 20.17
C GLY A 107 6.66 3.79 18.78
N GLN A 108 7.88 3.47 18.35
CA GLN A 108 8.25 3.58 16.94
C GLN A 108 8.26 2.17 16.37
N HIS A 109 7.27 1.87 15.57
CA HIS A 109 7.10 0.58 14.92
C HIS A 109 7.35 0.71 13.43
N ILE A 110 7.51 -0.46 12.80
CA ILE A 110 7.79 -0.61 11.38
C ILE A 110 7.09 -1.87 10.90
N ALA A 111 6.57 -1.85 9.67
CA ALA A 111 6.16 -3.05 8.98
C ALA A 111 6.62 -3.02 7.52
N PHE A 112 6.89 -4.20 6.99
CA PHE A 112 7.15 -4.44 5.59
C PHE A 112 5.86 -4.85 4.89
N LEU A 113 5.56 -4.18 3.78
CA LEU A 113 4.38 -4.41 2.96
C LEU A 113 4.87 -4.98 1.63
N GLY A 114 4.92 -6.30 1.53
CA GLY A 114 5.44 -7.03 0.38
C GLY A 114 4.38 -7.33 -0.68
N GLY A 115 4.73 -7.20 -1.96
CA GLY A 115 3.85 -7.60 -3.05
C GLY A 115 2.63 -6.69 -3.23
N THR A 116 2.68 -5.45 -2.75
CA THR A 116 1.61 -4.49 -2.99
C THR A 116 1.55 -4.08 -4.47
N PRO A 117 0.40 -3.57 -4.95
CA PRO A 117 0.31 -3.01 -6.32
C PRO A 117 1.31 -1.90 -6.62
N ALA A 118 1.76 -1.15 -5.61
CA ALA A 118 2.75 -0.09 -5.73
C ALA A 118 4.21 -0.59 -5.61
N GLY A 119 4.41 -1.90 -5.49
CA GLY A 119 5.70 -2.53 -5.18
C GLY A 119 5.90 -2.75 -3.68
N ASP A 120 7.11 -3.14 -3.30
CA ASP A 120 7.45 -3.40 -1.90
C ASP A 120 7.61 -2.07 -1.14
N LEU A 121 6.90 -1.96 -0.01
CA LEU A 121 6.81 -0.76 0.80
C LEU A 121 7.25 -1.01 2.24
N ILE A 122 7.66 0.05 2.92
CA ILE A 122 7.96 0.06 4.35
C ILE A 122 7.14 1.18 4.98
N ILE A 123 6.29 0.83 5.93
CA ILE A 123 5.52 1.78 6.74
C ILE A 123 6.15 1.89 8.12
N TYR A 124 6.26 3.10 8.66
CA TYR A 124 6.87 3.33 9.97
C TYR A 124 6.35 4.60 10.65
N ASN A 125 6.57 4.71 11.96
CA ASN A 125 6.36 5.97 12.67
C ASN A 125 7.62 6.85 12.59
N ASP A 126 7.46 8.11 12.19
CA ASP A 126 8.42 9.18 12.35
C ASP A 126 8.00 10.06 13.53
N ARG A 127 8.76 9.99 14.62
CA ARG A 127 8.45 10.69 15.88
C ARG A 127 9.72 11.30 16.47
N PRO A 128 10.02 12.58 16.18
CA PRO A 128 11.19 13.24 16.72
C PRO A 128 11.02 13.63 18.20
N ASN A 129 9.80 13.79 18.69
CA ASN A 129 9.48 14.21 20.05
C ASN A 129 8.22 13.51 20.61
N ASN A 130 7.82 13.86 21.84
CA ASN A 130 6.63 13.33 22.50
C ASN A 130 5.39 14.20 22.33
N ASP A 131 5.48 15.24 21.49
CA ASP A 131 4.36 16.15 21.29
C ASP A 131 3.26 15.43 20.51
N PRO A 132 1.97 15.67 20.82
CA PRO A 132 0.88 15.16 20.01
C PRO A 132 1.02 15.63 18.57
N ALA A 133 0.77 14.74 17.61
CA ALA A 133 0.86 15.02 16.20
C ALA A 133 -0.28 14.35 15.45
N ALA A 134 -0.60 14.90 14.27
CA ALA A 134 -1.57 14.32 13.37
C ALA A 134 -1.06 12.97 12.84
N PHE A 135 -1.98 12.04 12.62
CA PHE A 135 -1.67 10.72 12.07
C PHE A 135 -0.81 10.78 10.80
N VAL A 136 -1.21 11.63 9.84
CA VAL A 136 -0.51 11.81 8.55
C VAL A 136 0.89 12.43 8.69
N ASP A 137 1.15 13.12 9.80
CA ASP A 137 2.47 13.67 10.10
C ASP A 137 3.39 12.64 10.74
N VAL A 138 2.84 11.62 11.39
CA VAL A 138 3.58 10.57 12.09
C VAL A 138 3.84 9.35 11.21
N VAL A 139 2.82 8.85 10.50
CA VAL A 139 2.94 7.62 9.72
C VAL A 139 3.51 7.94 8.34
N LYS A 140 4.65 7.33 8.02
CA LYS A 140 5.37 7.53 6.76
C LYS A 140 5.51 6.21 6.03
N VAL A 141 5.57 6.30 4.70
CA VAL A 141 5.78 5.17 3.81
C VAL A 141 6.95 5.47 2.89
N VAL A 142 7.84 4.51 2.71
CA VAL A 142 8.94 4.55 1.74
C VAL A 142 8.96 3.26 0.94
N ASP A 143 9.60 3.28 -0.23
CA ASP A 143 9.93 2.05 -0.95
C ASP A 143 11.22 1.40 -0.41
N THR A 144 11.61 0.25 -0.96
CA THR A 144 12.83 -0.47 -0.57
C THR A 144 14.16 0.26 -0.89
N SER A 145 14.09 1.36 -1.64
CA SER A 145 15.22 2.26 -1.89
C SER A 145 15.31 3.41 -0.87
N GLY A 146 14.26 3.60 -0.07
CA GLY A 146 14.13 4.69 0.89
C GLY A 146 13.46 5.94 0.31
N ALA A 147 12.93 5.86 -0.91
CA ALA A 147 12.20 6.98 -1.50
C ALA A 147 10.81 7.07 -0.89
N GLN A 148 10.44 8.27 -0.41
CA GLN A 148 9.15 8.53 0.21
C GLN A 148 8.00 8.32 -0.78
N GLN A 149 7.01 7.57 -0.34
CA GLN A 149 5.78 7.30 -1.08
C GLN A 149 4.63 8.11 -0.48
N GLN A 150 3.77 8.62 -1.36
CA GLN A 150 2.50 9.21 -0.93
C GLN A 150 1.55 8.08 -0.58
N ALA A 151 0.99 8.12 0.63
CA ALA A 151 -0.01 7.16 1.11
C ALA A 151 -1.29 7.91 1.48
N ASP A 152 -2.36 7.63 0.76
CA ASP A 152 -3.68 8.16 1.03
C ASP A 152 -4.47 7.12 1.85
N PHE A 153 -4.71 7.43 3.12
CA PHE A 153 -5.38 6.52 4.05
C PHE A 153 -6.89 6.73 4.00
N ASN A 154 -7.59 5.89 3.22
CA ASN A 154 -9.04 5.94 3.09
C ASN A 154 -9.68 4.86 3.96
N LEU A 155 -10.51 5.29 4.91
CA LEU A 155 -11.25 4.42 5.82
C LEU A 155 -12.65 4.15 5.27
N LEU A 156 -13.23 3.01 5.65
CA LEU A 156 -14.62 2.68 5.35
C LEU A 156 -15.56 3.80 5.85
N GLY A 157 -16.45 4.27 4.97
CA GLY A 157 -17.42 5.34 5.29
C GLY A 157 -16.98 6.77 4.93
N GLY A 158 -15.90 6.94 4.16
CA GLY A 158 -15.46 8.23 3.64
C GLY A 158 -14.58 9.04 4.60
N LEU A 159 -14.13 8.42 5.70
CA LEU A 159 -13.13 9.00 6.58
C LEU A 159 -11.74 8.85 5.95
N THR A 160 -10.86 9.77 6.27
CA THR A 160 -9.48 9.85 5.78
C THR A 160 -8.50 9.70 6.93
N GLY A 161 -7.20 9.55 6.64
CA GLY A 161 -6.15 9.62 7.66
C GLY A 161 -6.17 10.93 8.46
N ALA A 162 -6.73 12.01 7.91
CA ALA A 162 -6.89 13.28 8.62
C ALA A 162 -8.03 13.24 9.67
N ASP A 163 -8.94 12.27 9.57
CA ASP A 163 -10.02 12.06 10.53
C ASP A 163 -9.59 11.18 11.71
N ILE A 164 -8.40 10.56 11.64
CA ILE A 164 -7.79 9.90 12.78
C ILE A 164 -7.30 10.99 13.75
N ALA A 165 -7.86 10.98 14.95
CA ALA A 165 -7.57 11.99 15.96
C ALA A 165 -6.07 12.12 16.25
N ASP A 166 -5.62 13.37 16.34
CA ASP A 166 -4.28 13.70 16.83
C ASP A 166 -4.03 12.99 18.16
N GLY A 167 -2.83 12.44 18.30
CA GLY A 167 -2.53 11.60 19.44
C GLY A 167 -1.05 11.50 19.74
N ALA A 168 -0.72 10.58 20.63
CA ALA A 168 0.66 10.31 21.00
C ALA A 168 1.48 9.73 19.83
N GLY A 169 0.90 9.46 18.66
CA GLY A 169 1.62 8.95 17.50
C GLY A 169 2.14 7.51 17.63
N ILE A 170 1.65 6.75 18.61
CA ILE A 170 2.06 5.37 18.82
C ILE A 170 1.14 4.48 17.98
N TYR A 171 1.58 4.17 16.77
CA TYR A 171 0.87 3.27 15.86
C TYR A 171 1.65 1.99 15.66
N ASP A 172 0.96 0.86 15.68
CA ASP A 172 1.51 -0.44 15.30
C ASP A 172 0.85 -0.93 14.01
N PHE A 173 1.53 -1.79 13.28
CA PHE A 173 1.16 -2.18 11.92
C PHE A 173 1.23 -3.70 11.76
N ASP A 174 0.29 -4.26 11.02
CA ASP A 174 0.31 -5.66 10.59
C ASP A 174 -0.29 -5.75 9.19
N TYR A 175 0.43 -6.36 8.25
CA TYR A 175 0.02 -6.41 6.85
C TYR A 175 -0.21 -7.86 6.40
N ASP A 176 -1.37 -8.10 5.79
CA ASP A 176 -1.69 -9.36 5.15
C ASP A 176 -1.54 -9.22 3.62
N PRO A 177 -0.50 -9.83 3.01
CA PRO A 177 -0.30 -9.81 1.56
C PRO A 177 -1.34 -10.65 0.79
N GLN A 178 -2.07 -11.56 1.44
CA GLN A 178 -3.10 -12.37 0.77
C GLN A 178 -4.34 -11.56 0.46
N THR A 179 -4.69 -10.63 1.35
CA THR A 179 -5.88 -9.78 1.24
C THR A 179 -5.53 -8.31 0.99
N ASN A 180 -4.25 -7.99 0.77
CA ASN A 180 -3.73 -6.62 0.65
C ASN A 180 -4.23 -5.70 1.76
N THR A 181 -4.34 -6.22 2.98
CA THR A 181 -4.97 -5.47 4.07
C THR A 181 -3.94 -5.09 5.12
N LEU A 182 -3.89 -3.80 5.47
CA LEU A 182 -3.08 -3.26 6.55
C LEU A 182 -3.97 -3.01 7.76
N ALA A 183 -3.74 -3.74 8.84
CA ALA A 183 -4.24 -3.39 10.16
C ALA A 183 -3.31 -2.37 10.81
N LEU A 184 -3.90 -1.33 11.38
CA LEU A 184 -3.19 -0.25 12.06
C LEU A 184 -3.81 -0.03 13.43
N MET A 185 -3.02 -0.22 14.48
CA MET A 185 -3.45 -0.02 15.85
C MET A 185 -3.06 1.37 16.33
N ASP A 186 -4.04 2.18 16.73
CA ASP A 186 -3.80 3.39 17.53
C ASP A 186 -3.87 3.02 19.00
N PHE A 187 -2.70 2.87 19.62
CA PHE A 187 -2.59 2.45 21.01
C PHE A 187 -3.21 3.46 21.97
N ALA A 188 -3.02 4.76 21.73
CA ALA A 188 -3.44 5.81 22.63
C ALA A 188 -4.97 5.94 22.65
N ASN A 189 -5.60 5.83 21.49
CA ASN A 189 -7.04 6.00 21.33
C ASN A 189 -7.82 4.68 21.36
N ARG A 190 -7.12 3.53 21.47
CA ARG A 190 -7.71 2.17 21.52
C ARG A 190 -8.54 1.84 20.29
N ASN A 191 -8.09 2.30 19.13
CA ASN A 191 -8.72 2.01 17.85
C ASN A 191 -7.86 1.05 17.04
N VAL A 192 -8.50 0.23 16.21
CA VAL A 192 -7.84 -0.50 15.14
C VAL A 192 -8.53 -0.11 13.85
N PHE A 193 -7.73 0.35 12.91
CA PHE A 193 -8.13 0.69 11.56
C PHE A 193 -7.67 -0.42 10.62
N VAL A 194 -8.43 -0.65 9.56
CA VAL A 194 -8.13 -1.67 8.55
C VAL A 194 -8.22 -0.98 7.19
N PHE A 195 -7.13 -1.01 6.44
CA PHE A 195 -6.97 -0.37 5.14
C PHE A 195 -6.70 -1.41 4.07
N VAL A 196 -7.15 -1.18 2.84
CA VAL A 196 -6.65 -1.91 1.68
C VAL A 196 -5.46 -1.14 1.09
N VAL A 197 -4.39 -1.85 0.74
CA VAL A 197 -3.15 -1.29 0.22
C VAL A 197 -3.12 -1.45 -1.29
N GLY A 198 -3.04 -0.33 -2.02
CA GLY A 198 -2.92 -0.31 -3.48
C GLY A 198 -4.24 -0.32 -4.23
N ASP A 199 -5.35 -0.62 -3.55
CA ASP A 199 -6.68 -0.26 -4.03
C ASP A 199 -7.06 1.08 -3.42
N LEU A 200 -7.08 2.11 -4.26
CA LEU A 200 -7.84 3.30 -3.91
C LEU A 200 -9.27 2.83 -3.71
N ALA A 201 -9.87 3.16 -2.55
CA ALA A 201 -11.32 3.23 -2.45
C ALA A 201 -11.84 3.99 -3.68
N GLY A 202 -12.43 3.26 -4.63
CA GLY A 202 -12.92 3.70 -5.93
C GLY A 202 -11.95 4.60 -6.72
N LEU A 203 -11.07 4.02 -7.53
CA LEU A 203 -10.56 4.77 -8.69
C LEU A 203 -11.79 5.33 -9.42
N ALA A 204 -11.87 6.64 -9.59
CA ALA A 204 -13.05 7.27 -10.19
C ALA A 204 -13.32 6.65 -11.57
N GLY A 205 -14.51 6.10 -11.78
CA GLY A 205 -14.87 5.37 -13.00
C GLY A 205 -14.51 3.87 -13.01
N ASP A 206 -13.83 3.35 -12.00
CA ASP A 206 -13.55 1.93 -11.83
C ASP A 206 -14.75 1.26 -11.15
N TYR A 207 -15.63 0.72 -11.98
CA TYR A 207 -16.92 0.17 -11.58
C TYR A 207 -16.82 -1.31 -11.23
N ASN A 208 -15.75 -2.00 -11.63
CA ASN A 208 -15.50 -3.39 -11.28
C ASN A 208 -14.42 -3.57 -10.19
N GLU A 209 -13.84 -2.47 -9.70
CA GLU A 209 -12.81 -2.42 -8.66
C GLU A 209 -11.55 -3.23 -9.04
N ASP A 210 -11.18 -3.23 -10.33
CA ASP A 210 -9.99 -3.94 -10.83
C ASP A 210 -8.72 -3.07 -10.89
N GLY A 211 -8.81 -1.81 -10.47
CA GLY A 211 -7.72 -0.86 -10.40
C GLY A 211 -7.44 -0.13 -11.72
N ALA A 212 -8.25 -0.34 -12.75
CA ALA A 212 -8.09 0.31 -14.06
C ALA A 212 -9.42 0.70 -14.70
N VAL A 213 -9.59 1.98 -15.06
CA VAL A 213 -10.78 2.44 -15.79
C VAL A 213 -10.68 2.03 -17.26
N ASN A 214 -11.32 0.92 -17.61
CA ASN A 214 -11.23 0.29 -18.91
C ASN A 214 -12.59 -0.19 -19.43
N ALA A 215 -12.59 -1.01 -20.48
CA ALA A 215 -13.81 -1.50 -21.12
C ALA A 215 -14.62 -2.47 -20.23
N ALA A 216 -14.00 -3.06 -19.21
CA ALA A 216 -14.67 -3.93 -18.24
C ALA A 216 -15.67 -3.13 -17.37
N ASP A 217 -15.32 -1.93 -16.93
CA ASP A 217 -16.22 -1.05 -16.15
C ASP A 217 -17.47 -0.66 -16.92
N TYR A 218 -17.32 -0.44 -18.23
CA TYR A 218 -18.47 -0.16 -19.10
C TYR A 218 -19.51 -1.29 -19.04
N THR A 219 -19.06 -2.54 -18.94
CA THR A 219 -19.99 -3.67 -18.85
C THR A 219 -20.74 -3.67 -17.52
N VAL A 220 -20.08 -3.30 -16.42
CA VAL A 220 -20.73 -3.12 -15.11
C VAL A 220 -21.78 -2.01 -15.17
N TRP A 221 -21.44 -0.84 -15.72
CA TRP A 221 -22.42 0.24 -15.91
C TRP A 221 -23.58 -0.21 -16.81
N ARG A 222 -23.28 -0.82 -17.95
CA ARG A 222 -24.29 -1.20 -18.93
C ARG A 222 -25.28 -2.23 -18.37
N ASP A 223 -24.79 -3.19 -17.60
CA ASP A 223 -25.61 -4.25 -17.00
C ASP A 223 -26.50 -3.73 -15.87
N ASN A 224 -26.10 -2.63 -15.23
CA ASN A 224 -26.84 -2.01 -14.13
C ASN A 224 -27.64 -0.76 -14.55
N PHE A 225 -27.59 -0.34 -15.83
CA PHE A 225 -28.23 0.90 -16.30
C PHE A 225 -29.73 0.96 -15.97
N GLY A 226 -30.13 2.04 -15.30
CA GLY A 226 -31.50 2.29 -14.84
C GLY A 226 -31.87 1.63 -13.52
N SER A 227 -30.91 1.01 -12.82
CA SER A 227 -31.12 0.44 -11.48
C SER A 227 -30.81 1.46 -10.37
N ASN A 228 -31.40 1.23 -9.20
CA ASN A 228 -31.08 1.98 -7.97
C ASN A 228 -29.94 1.25 -7.25
N LEU A 229 -28.74 1.38 -7.78
CA LEU A 229 -27.50 0.82 -7.27
C LEU A 229 -26.45 1.94 -7.28
N ALA A 230 -25.69 2.07 -6.19
CA ALA A 230 -24.46 2.85 -6.20
C ALA A 230 -23.35 2.01 -6.82
N LEU A 231 -22.73 2.52 -7.89
CA LEU A 231 -21.57 1.85 -8.48
C LEU A 231 -20.32 2.10 -7.62
N PRO A 232 -19.41 1.13 -7.51
CA PRO A 232 -18.04 1.44 -7.11
C PRO A 232 -17.46 2.57 -7.98
N GLY A 233 -16.61 3.43 -7.44
CA GLY A 233 -15.99 4.51 -8.25
C GLY A 233 -16.97 5.53 -8.86
N GLU A 234 -18.23 5.60 -8.39
CA GLU A 234 -19.23 6.59 -8.82
C GLU A 234 -18.75 8.03 -8.60
N ASN A 235 -19.24 8.96 -9.42
CA ASN A 235 -18.90 10.38 -9.27
C ASN A 235 -19.33 10.88 -7.88
N PRO A 236 -18.41 11.33 -7.01
CA PRO A 236 -18.76 11.80 -5.67
C PRO A 236 -19.61 13.08 -5.69
N ALA A 237 -19.65 13.78 -6.83
CA ALA A 237 -20.48 14.95 -7.06
C ALA A 237 -21.71 14.67 -7.95
N ALA A 238 -22.12 13.40 -8.09
CA ALA A 238 -23.27 13.01 -8.90
C ALA A 238 -24.53 13.77 -8.48
N ALA A 239 -25.35 14.18 -9.46
CA ALA A 239 -26.66 14.76 -9.18
C ALA A 239 -27.69 13.70 -8.77
N THR A 240 -27.46 12.44 -9.15
CA THR A 240 -28.32 11.28 -8.91
C THR A 240 -27.57 10.15 -8.18
N PRO A 241 -26.98 10.40 -7.00
CA PRO A 241 -26.16 9.40 -6.31
C PRO A 241 -26.95 8.14 -5.99
N GLY A 242 -26.37 6.98 -6.30
CA GLY A 242 -27.00 5.68 -6.08
C GLY A 242 -28.02 5.26 -7.15
N MET A 243 -28.01 5.92 -8.31
CA MET A 243 -28.78 5.54 -9.48
C MET A 243 -27.85 5.42 -10.68
N VAL A 244 -27.83 4.25 -11.31
CA VAL A 244 -26.99 4.03 -12.49
C VAL A 244 -27.63 4.67 -13.72
N ASP A 245 -27.10 5.79 -14.18
CA ASP A 245 -27.68 6.54 -15.29
C ASP A 245 -26.64 7.05 -16.31
N GLN A 246 -27.01 8.05 -17.09
CA GLN A 246 -26.14 8.60 -18.14
C GLN A 246 -24.97 9.41 -17.57
N GLU A 247 -25.14 10.01 -16.38
CA GLU A 247 -24.10 10.75 -15.67
C GLU A 247 -22.90 9.85 -15.36
N ASP A 248 -23.15 8.61 -14.90
CA ASP A 248 -22.12 7.61 -14.64
C ASP A 248 -21.32 7.28 -15.89
N TYR A 249 -21.99 7.05 -17.02
CA TYR A 249 -21.28 6.78 -18.26
C TYR A 249 -20.40 7.95 -18.71
N ASP A 250 -20.92 9.17 -18.61
CA ASP A 250 -20.17 10.37 -18.98
C ASP A 250 -18.96 10.56 -18.04
N PHE A 251 -19.12 10.21 -16.77
CA PHE A 251 -18.06 10.19 -15.78
C PHE A 251 -17.01 9.12 -16.09
N TRP A 252 -17.37 7.84 -16.22
CA TRP A 252 -16.46 6.76 -16.63
C TRP A 252 -15.67 7.13 -17.89
N ARG A 253 -16.35 7.68 -18.89
CA ARG A 253 -15.71 8.10 -20.15
C ARG A 253 -14.64 9.18 -19.92
N SER A 254 -14.86 10.08 -18.96
CA SER A 254 -13.88 11.12 -18.61
C SER A 254 -12.66 10.55 -17.86
N GLN A 255 -12.81 9.38 -17.24
CA GLN A 255 -11.76 8.70 -16.47
C GLN A 255 -11.09 7.56 -17.26
N TYR A 256 -11.58 7.23 -18.46
CA TYR A 256 -11.10 6.10 -19.25
C TYR A 256 -9.59 6.15 -19.50
N GLY A 257 -8.91 5.05 -19.18
CA GLY A 257 -7.46 4.92 -19.28
C GLY A 257 -6.70 5.32 -18.01
N ASN A 258 -7.38 5.80 -16.96
CA ASN A 258 -6.77 5.98 -15.65
C ASN A 258 -6.48 4.60 -15.03
N SER A 259 -5.36 4.47 -14.33
CA SER A 259 -5.01 3.27 -13.58
C SER A 259 -4.39 3.65 -12.24
N ALA A 260 -4.59 2.83 -11.20
CA ALA A 260 -4.01 3.04 -9.88
C ALA A 260 -2.47 2.90 -9.90
N ALA A 261 -1.94 2.11 -10.83
CA ALA A 261 -0.53 2.13 -11.18
C ALA A 261 -0.25 3.32 -12.11
N GLY A 262 0.77 4.15 -11.80
CA GLY A 262 1.25 5.20 -12.70
C GLY A 262 1.53 4.69 -14.12
N PRO A 263 1.64 5.58 -15.13
CA PRO A 263 1.44 5.24 -16.55
C PRO A 263 2.28 4.03 -16.98
N VAL A 264 1.62 2.90 -17.17
CA VAL A 264 2.18 1.75 -17.87
C VAL A 264 2.13 2.12 -19.36
N PRO A 265 3.27 2.19 -20.07
CA PRO A 265 3.24 2.45 -21.50
C PRO A 265 2.72 1.20 -22.20
N ASP A 266 1.41 1.08 -22.35
CA ASP A 266 0.83 0.11 -23.27
C ASP A 266 0.39 0.80 -24.56
N GLY A 267 1.08 0.43 -25.64
CA GLY A 267 0.88 0.96 -26.97
C GLY A 267 -0.35 0.34 -27.61
N SER A 268 -1.54 0.77 -27.22
CA SER A 268 -2.72 0.63 -28.09
C SER A 268 -3.80 1.64 -27.75
N SER A 269 -3.89 2.71 -28.55
CA SER A 269 -5.11 3.50 -28.64
C SER A 269 -6.21 2.62 -29.27
N VAL A 270 -6.93 1.85 -28.46
CA VAL A 270 -8.15 1.19 -28.91
C VAL A 270 -9.18 2.29 -29.08
N ALA A 271 -9.52 2.58 -30.34
CA ALA A 271 -10.61 3.49 -30.66
C ALA A 271 -11.88 2.98 -29.97
N THR A 272 -12.52 3.89 -29.24
CA THR A 272 -13.82 3.64 -28.62
C THR A 272 -14.79 3.08 -29.67
N PRO A 273 -15.59 2.04 -29.35
CA PRO A 273 -16.61 1.56 -30.27
C PRO A 273 -17.62 2.69 -30.54
N GLU A 274 -17.56 3.32 -31.71
CA GLU A 274 -18.63 4.21 -32.11
C GLU A 274 -19.90 3.36 -32.35
N PRO A 275 -21.04 3.73 -31.77
CA PRO A 275 -22.26 2.96 -31.93
C PRO A 275 -22.64 2.92 -33.43
N ALA A 276 -23.03 1.73 -33.90
CA ALA A 276 -23.39 1.45 -35.31
C ALA A 276 -24.58 2.29 -35.86
N SER A 277 -25.07 3.26 -35.11
CA SER A 277 -26.14 4.20 -35.48
C SER A 277 -25.75 5.12 -36.65
N GLN A 278 -24.47 5.45 -36.84
CA GLN A 278 -24.05 6.25 -38.01
C GLN A 278 -24.14 5.47 -39.34
N LEU A 279 -23.83 4.17 -39.31
CA LEU A 279 -23.97 3.28 -40.47
C LEU A 279 -25.45 3.05 -40.84
N LEU A 280 -26.33 3.00 -39.85
CA LEU A 280 -27.79 2.89 -40.07
C LEU A 280 -28.39 4.16 -40.67
N LEU A 281 -27.91 5.35 -40.28
CA LEU A 281 -28.34 6.62 -40.87
C LEU A 281 -27.92 6.77 -42.34
N LEU A 282 -26.70 6.35 -42.68
CA LEU A 282 -26.21 6.35 -44.06
C LEU A 282 -26.94 5.31 -44.94
N ALA A 283 -27.21 4.11 -44.41
CA ALA A 283 -27.99 3.11 -45.11
C ALA A 283 -29.44 3.57 -45.34
N GLY A 284 -30.09 4.16 -44.33
CA GLY A 284 -31.45 4.69 -44.43
C GLY A 284 -31.57 5.82 -45.47
N ALA A 285 -30.60 6.73 -45.52
CA ALA A 285 -30.57 7.81 -46.51
C ALA A 285 -30.42 7.31 -47.96
N LEU A 286 -29.69 6.22 -48.18
CA LEU A 286 -29.59 5.58 -49.51
C LEU A 286 -30.91 4.91 -49.94
N PHE A 287 -31.63 4.25 -49.03
CA PHE A 287 -32.93 3.63 -49.34
C PHE A 287 -34.00 4.67 -49.68
N LEU A 288 -33.98 5.84 -49.04
CA LEU A 288 -34.92 6.94 -49.32
C LEU A 288 -34.65 7.59 -50.69
N ARG A 289 -33.37 7.70 -51.13
CA ARG A 289 -33.01 8.25 -52.45
C ARG A 289 -33.38 7.34 -53.63
N VAL A 290 -33.40 6.03 -53.44
CA VAL A 290 -33.81 5.08 -54.51
C VAL A 290 -35.32 5.10 -54.72
N ARG A 291 -36.10 5.40 -53.67
CA ARG A 291 -37.56 5.40 -53.72
C ARG A 291 -38.17 6.64 -54.39
N THR A 292 -37.47 7.77 -54.41
CA THR A 292 -37.94 9.03 -55.03
C THR A 292 -37.58 9.19 -56.51
N ARG A 293 -36.80 8.26 -57.09
CA ARG A 293 -36.43 8.25 -58.53
C ARG A 293 -37.33 7.38 -59.41
N ARG A 294 -38.40 6.80 -58.86
CA ARG A 294 -39.47 6.12 -59.62
C ARG A 294 -40.79 6.88 -59.44
N ALA A 295 -40.95 7.94 -60.22
CA ALA A 295 -42.21 8.59 -60.55
C ALA A 295 -42.05 9.21 -61.95
#